data_AF-A0A9P4PNT7-F1
#
_entry.id   AF-A0A9P4PNT7-F1
#
_cell.length_a   1.000
_cell.length_b   1.000
_cell.length_c   1.000
_cell.angle_alpha   90.00
_cell.angle_beta   90.00
_cell.angle_gamma   90.00
#
_symmetry.space_group_name_H-M   'P 1'
#
loop_
_entity.id
_entity.type
_entity.pdbx_description
1 polymer ?
#
loop_
_entity_poly.entity_id
_entity_poly.type
_entity_poly.pdbx_seq_one_letter_code
_entity_poly.pdbx_strand_id
1 'polypeptide(L)'
;MDQLPYEMVDRINSFLDIADLKRTLFVSRQFQEAAEWYSGAFEKFVFCDSLQTNGFPQWTELEDQCVKFLNTFRGRRSRYLRHLEVHTGLPVLGIKQDLRPPTSISVCPAMKAAKSSAPKTKSSPDKSNKSS
;
A
#
# COMPACT_ATOMS: atom_id res chain seq x y z
N MET A 1 -24.87 -32.57 -20.92
CA MET A 1 -25.18 -33.16 -19.60
C MET A 1 -26.34 -32.38 -18.97
N ASP A 2 -27.34 -32.01 -19.79
CA ASP A 2 -28.28 -30.93 -19.43
C ASP A 2 -29.63 -31.46 -18.92
N GLN A 3 -29.72 -32.79 -18.77
CA GLN A 3 -30.88 -33.49 -18.25
C GLN A 3 -30.85 -33.65 -16.72
N LEU A 4 -29.72 -33.33 -16.08
CA LEU A 4 -29.61 -33.36 -14.62
C LEU A 4 -30.38 -32.17 -14.02
N PRO A 5 -31.24 -32.41 -13.00
CA PRO A 5 -31.84 -31.34 -12.23
C PRO A 5 -30.76 -30.48 -11.57
N TYR A 6 -31.01 -29.17 -11.51
CA TYR A 6 -30.08 -28.20 -10.94
C TYR A 6 -29.73 -28.56 -9.49
N GLU A 7 -30.70 -29.05 -8.71
CA GLU A 7 -30.54 -29.44 -7.31
C GLU A 7 -29.51 -30.57 -7.13
N MET A 8 -29.42 -31.47 -8.11
CA MET A 8 -28.41 -32.54 -8.08
C MET A 8 -27.02 -31.98 -8.37
N VAL A 9 -26.90 -31.10 -9.37
CA VAL A 9 -25.64 -30.43 -9.69
C VAL A 9 -25.17 -29.60 -8.50
N ASP A 10 -26.08 -28.87 -7.87
CA ASP A 10 -25.81 -28.04 -6.70
C ASP A 10 -25.33 -28.89 -5.51
N ARG A 11 -26.03 -29.97 -5.18
CA ARG A 11 -25.59 -30.91 -4.13
C ARG A 11 -24.27 -31.59 -4.43
N ILE A 12 -23.99 -31.96 -5.68
CA ILE A 12 -22.71 -32.58 -6.02
C ILE A 12 -21.58 -31.58 -5.74
N ASN A 13 -21.71 -30.34 -6.21
CA ASN A 13 -20.67 -29.33 -6.03
C ASN A 13 -20.50 -28.91 -4.56
N SER A 14 -21.54 -29.01 -3.72
CA SER A 14 -21.40 -28.69 -2.29
C SER A 14 -20.52 -29.67 -1.51
N PHE A 15 -20.29 -30.89 -2.03
CA PHE A 15 -19.40 -31.89 -1.43
C PHE A 15 -17.99 -31.91 -2.03
N LEU A 16 -17.73 -31.15 -3.10
CA LEU A 16 -16.44 -31.13 -3.75
C LEU A 16 -15.48 -30.15 -3.07
N ASP A 17 -14.21 -30.49 -3.06
CA ASP A 17 -13.16 -29.58 -2.63
C ASP A 17 -12.86 -28.51 -3.70
N ILE A 18 -12.10 -27.49 -3.33
CA ILE A 18 -11.76 -26.38 -4.24
C ILE A 18 -11.00 -26.89 -5.49
N ALA A 19 -10.21 -27.97 -5.36
CA ALA A 19 -9.45 -28.51 -6.47
C ALA A 19 -10.37 -29.18 -7.51
N ASP A 20 -11.35 -29.94 -7.06
CA ASP A 20 -12.32 -30.62 -7.91
C ASP A 20 -13.37 -29.66 -8.46
N LEU A 21 -13.78 -28.64 -7.69
CA LEU A 21 -14.62 -27.54 -8.19
C LEU A 21 -14.01 -26.84 -9.40
N LYS A 22 -12.67 -26.70 -9.46
CA LYS A 22 -12.01 -26.14 -10.64
C LYS A 22 -12.14 -27.04 -11.88
N ARG A 23 -12.19 -28.36 -11.68
CA ARG A 23 -12.35 -29.33 -12.78
C ARG A 23 -13.78 -29.32 -13.31
N THR A 24 -14.78 -29.05 -12.46
CA THR A 24 -16.19 -29.02 -12.87
C THR A 24 -16.60 -27.75 -13.63
N LEU A 25 -15.81 -26.67 -13.57
CA LEU A 25 -16.06 -25.41 -14.28
C LEU A 25 -16.31 -25.55 -15.79
N PHE A 26 -15.70 -26.55 -16.44
CA PHE A 26 -15.75 -26.73 -17.89
C PHE A 26 -16.72 -27.83 -18.34
N VAL A 27 -17.44 -28.48 -17.41
CA VAL A 27 -18.31 -29.62 -17.74
C VAL A 27 -19.62 -29.17 -18.38
N SER A 28 -20.31 -28.21 -17.74
CA SER A 28 -21.54 -27.61 -18.26
C SER A 28 -21.77 -26.24 -17.62
N ARG A 29 -22.71 -25.47 -18.18
CA ARG A 29 -23.07 -24.16 -17.61
C ARG A 29 -23.63 -24.25 -16.19
N GLN A 30 -24.43 -25.27 -15.89
CA GLN A 30 -24.98 -25.47 -14.55
C GLN A 30 -23.88 -25.83 -13.55
N PHE A 31 -22.94 -26.70 -13.94
CA PHE A 31 -21.76 -27.02 -13.12
C PHE A 31 -20.87 -25.80 -12.92
N GLN A 32 -20.68 -24.98 -13.95
CA GLN A 32 -19.93 -23.74 -13.84
C GLN A 32 -20.56 -22.80 -12.81
N GLU A 33 -21.87 -22.60 -12.85
CA GLU A 33 -22.57 -21.70 -11.92
C GLU A 33 -22.53 -22.20 -10.47
N ALA A 34 -22.77 -23.51 -10.25
CA ALA A 34 -22.65 -24.12 -8.94
C ALA A 34 -21.19 -24.10 -8.43
N ALA A 35 -20.21 -24.35 -9.30
CA ALA A 35 -18.80 -24.31 -8.92
C ALA A 35 -18.32 -22.89 -8.58
N GLU A 36 -18.73 -21.88 -9.36
CA GLU A 36 -18.47 -20.47 -9.05
C GLU A 36 -19.04 -20.11 -7.65
N TRP A 37 -20.24 -20.60 -7.32
CA TRP A 37 -20.88 -20.39 -6.01
C TRP A 37 -20.12 -21.04 -4.85
N TYR A 38 -19.89 -22.36 -4.91
CA TYR A 38 -19.28 -23.12 -3.82
C TYR A 38 -17.77 -22.88 -3.67
N SER A 39 -17.11 -22.36 -4.71
CA SER A 39 -15.68 -22.02 -4.63
C SER A 39 -15.38 -20.82 -3.70
N GLY A 40 -16.37 -19.98 -3.41
CA GLY A 40 -16.17 -18.72 -2.67
C GLY A 40 -15.28 -17.70 -3.39
N ALA A 41 -14.85 -17.96 -4.64
CA ALA A 41 -13.86 -17.14 -5.34
C ALA A 41 -14.34 -15.70 -5.59
N PHE A 42 -15.66 -15.50 -5.59
CA PHE A 42 -16.31 -14.21 -5.79
C PHE A 42 -17.05 -13.73 -4.53
N GLU A 43 -16.77 -14.31 -3.36
CA GLU A 43 -17.49 -13.96 -2.14
C GLU A 43 -17.05 -12.60 -1.57
N LYS A 44 -15.79 -12.24 -1.78
CA LYS A 44 -15.17 -11.05 -1.19
C LYS A 44 -14.44 -10.21 -2.24
N PHE A 45 -14.60 -8.89 -2.13
CA PHE A 45 -13.79 -7.91 -2.85
C PHE A 45 -13.35 -6.79 -1.91
N VAL A 46 -12.08 -6.39 -2.03
CA VAL A 46 -11.47 -5.37 -1.17
C VAL A 46 -11.01 -4.20 -2.04
N PHE A 47 -11.48 -3.00 -1.71
CA PHE A 47 -10.99 -1.74 -2.26
C PHE A 47 -9.89 -1.16 -1.36
N CYS A 48 -8.90 -0.53 -1.99
CA CYS A 48 -7.80 0.19 -1.33
C CYS A 48 -6.83 -0.71 -0.54
N ASP A 49 -6.45 -1.86 -1.11
CA ASP A 49 -5.43 -2.77 -0.53
C ASP A 49 -4.00 -2.14 -0.52
N SER A 50 -3.77 -1.09 -1.31
CA SER A 50 -2.47 -0.43 -1.53
C SER A 50 -2.05 0.58 -0.45
N LEU A 51 -2.82 0.69 0.64
CA LEU A 51 -2.48 1.56 1.79
C LEU A 51 -1.13 1.24 2.46
N GLN A 52 -0.46 0.15 2.06
CA GLN A 52 0.86 -0.24 2.57
C GLN A 52 2.06 0.40 1.86
N THR A 53 1.89 1.03 0.69
CA THR A 53 3.01 1.65 -0.05
C THR A 53 3.03 3.17 0.09
N ASN A 54 3.57 3.66 1.21
CA ASN A 54 4.27 4.95 1.36
C ASN A 54 3.75 6.15 0.53
N GLY A 55 2.45 6.43 0.52
CA GLY A 55 1.94 7.58 -0.21
C GLY A 55 0.44 7.59 -0.39
N PHE A 56 -0.08 8.75 -0.79
CA PHE A 56 -1.48 8.94 -1.15
C PHE A 56 -1.91 7.88 -2.18
N PRO A 57 -3.10 7.26 -2.03
CA PRO A 57 -3.67 6.48 -3.12
C PRO A 57 -3.82 7.41 -4.32
N GLN A 58 -3.11 7.10 -5.39
CA GLN A 58 -3.23 7.86 -6.63
C GLN A 58 -4.64 7.62 -7.17
N TRP A 59 -5.37 8.69 -7.52
CA TRP A 59 -6.74 8.59 -8.03
C TRP A 59 -6.88 7.57 -9.19
N THR A 60 -5.84 7.41 -10.00
CA THR A 60 -5.73 6.44 -11.08
C THR A 60 -5.80 4.98 -10.59
N GLU A 61 -5.22 4.67 -9.44
CA GLU A 61 -5.26 3.30 -8.88
C GLU A 61 -6.67 2.92 -8.41
N LEU A 62 -7.43 3.89 -7.88
CA LEU A 62 -8.82 3.68 -7.50
C LEU A 62 -9.70 3.47 -8.74
N GLU A 63 -9.46 4.20 -9.83
CA GLU A 63 -10.15 4.00 -11.11
C GLU A 63 -9.91 2.58 -11.64
N ASP A 64 -8.66 2.11 -11.61
CA ASP A 64 -8.31 0.75 -12.03
C ASP A 64 -9.00 -0.32 -11.16
N GLN A 65 -9.07 -0.11 -9.85
CA GLN A 65 -9.80 -1.01 -8.94
C GLN A 65 -11.30 -1.00 -9.21
N CYS A 66 -11.89 0.16 -9.50
CA CYS A 66 -13.29 0.28 -9.91
C CYS A 66 -13.56 -0.48 -11.20
N VAL A 67 -12.69 -0.32 -12.21
CA VAL A 67 -12.79 -1.05 -13.48
C VAL A 67 -12.66 -2.56 -13.25
N LYS A 68 -11.71 -3.01 -12.42
CA LYS A 68 -11.54 -4.42 -12.06
C LYS A 68 -12.77 -4.97 -11.35
N PHE A 69 -13.32 -4.23 -10.39
CA PHE A 69 -14.52 -4.60 -9.65
C PHE A 69 -15.70 -4.78 -10.60
N LEU A 70 -16.01 -3.73 -11.37
CA LEU A 70 -17.06 -3.77 -12.36
C LEU A 70 -16.83 -4.93 -13.29
N ASN A 71 -15.61 -5.12 -13.79
CA ASN A 71 -15.29 -6.17 -14.74
C ASN A 71 -15.53 -7.59 -14.20
N THR A 72 -15.29 -7.79 -12.91
CA THR A 72 -15.39 -9.09 -12.23
C THR A 72 -16.82 -9.40 -11.81
N PHE A 73 -17.54 -8.41 -11.28
CA PHE A 73 -18.85 -8.59 -10.65
C PHE A 73 -20.03 -8.23 -11.56
N ARG A 74 -19.83 -8.14 -12.88
CA ARG A 74 -20.93 -7.96 -13.84
C ARG A 74 -21.90 -9.15 -13.82
N GLY A 75 -23.17 -8.89 -14.09
CA GLY A 75 -24.15 -9.92 -14.40
C GLY A 75 -24.35 -10.91 -13.25
N ARG A 76 -24.19 -12.21 -13.52
CA ARG A 76 -24.47 -13.25 -12.52
C ARG A 76 -23.52 -13.22 -11.32
N ARG A 77 -22.26 -12.80 -11.52
CA ARG A 77 -21.23 -12.81 -10.47
C ARG A 77 -21.49 -11.79 -9.36
N SER A 78 -22.29 -10.76 -9.63
CA SER A 78 -22.77 -9.83 -8.59
C SER A 78 -23.52 -10.53 -7.46
N ARG A 79 -24.21 -11.64 -7.76
CA ARG A 79 -24.99 -12.41 -6.79
C ARG A 79 -24.12 -13.22 -5.83
N TYR A 80 -22.85 -13.43 -6.20
CA TYR A 80 -21.90 -14.21 -5.43
C TYR A 80 -21.18 -13.36 -4.38
N LEU A 81 -21.13 -12.04 -4.60
CA LEU A 81 -20.51 -11.10 -3.69
C LEU A 81 -21.31 -11.00 -2.38
N ARG A 82 -20.65 -11.30 -1.26
CA ARG A 82 -21.21 -11.20 0.10
C ARG A 82 -20.54 -10.10 0.91
N HIS A 83 -19.24 -9.91 0.68
CA HIS A 83 -18.41 -9.00 1.45
C HIS A 83 -17.72 -8.01 0.55
N LEU A 84 -18.02 -6.73 0.76
CA LEU A 84 -17.34 -5.61 0.09
C LEU A 84 -16.66 -4.79 1.17
N GLU A 85 -15.33 -4.81 1.16
CA GLU A 85 -14.51 -4.06 2.12
C GLU A 85 -13.98 -2.80 1.43
N VAL A 86 -14.20 -1.66 2.08
CA VAL A 86 -13.70 -0.36 1.62
C VAL A 86 -12.79 0.17 2.72
N HIS A 87 -11.49 0.20 2.45
CA HIS A 87 -10.54 0.83 3.33
C HIS A 87 -10.40 2.31 2.96
N THR A 88 -10.68 3.18 3.93
CA THR A 88 -10.40 4.62 3.81
C THR A 88 -9.14 4.93 4.60
N GLY A 89 -8.14 5.48 3.92
CA GLY A 89 -6.93 5.99 4.55
C GLY A 89 -7.10 7.46 4.90
N LEU A 90 -6.80 7.84 6.14
CA LEU A 90 -6.62 9.24 6.48
C LEU A 90 -5.23 9.68 5.99
N PRO A 91 -5.12 10.84 5.30
CA PRO A 91 -3.83 11.33 4.88
C PRO A 91 -2.97 11.63 6.10
N VAL A 92 -1.69 11.23 6.04
CA VAL A 92 -0.71 11.67 7.03
C VAL A 92 -0.54 13.18 6.86
N LEU A 93 -1.10 13.95 7.78
CA LEU A 93 -0.87 15.38 7.85
C LEU A 93 0.59 15.58 8.24
N GLY A 94 1.43 15.85 7.24
CA GLY A 94 2.81 16.24 7.46
C GLY A 94 2.84 17.54 8.25
N ILE A 95 2.98 17.44 9.57
CA ILE A 95 3.30 18.60 10.41
C ILE A 95 4.71 19.01 9.98
N LYS A 96 4.80 20.03 9.12
CA LYS A 96 6.06 20.73 8.91
C LYS A 96 6.44 21.33 10.25
N GLN A 97 7.35 20.68 10.98
CA GLN A 97 7.97 21.24 12.16
C GLN A 97 8.89 22.38 11.70
N ASP A 98 8.31 23.54 11.43
CA ASP A 98 9.05 24.80 11.35
C ASP A 98 9.42 25.26 12.77
N LEU A 99 10.09 24.41 13.53
CA LEU A 99 10.77 24.79 14.77
C LEU A 99 12.18 25.22 14.39
N ARG A 100 12.30 26.44 13.84
CA ARG A 100 13.56 27.18 13.97
C ARG A 100 13.75 27.45 15.48
N PRO A 101 14.83 26.98 16.12
CA PRO A 101 15.18 27.55 17.42
C PRO A 101 15.48 29.04 17.21
N PRO A 102 14.98 29.95 18.06
CA PRO A 102 15.37 31.34 17.98
C PRO A 102 16.89 31.42 18.15
N THR A 103 17.54 31.95 17.13
CA THR A 103 18.93 32.37 17.12
C THR A 103 19.27 33.09 18.43
N SER A 104 20.37 32.62 19.04
CA SER A 104 21.11 33.23 20.13
C SER A 104 20.86 34.73 20.33
N ILE A 105 20.32 35.11 21.48
CA ILE A 105 20.43 36.48 21.98
C ILE A 105 21.90 36.70 22.33
N SER A 106 22.62 37.36 21.43
CA SER A 106 23.93 37.96 21.70
C SER A 106 23.74 39.07 22.74
N VAL A 107 23.85 38.71 24.02
CA VAL A 107 24.05 39.69 25.09
C VAL A 107 25.52 40.09 25.07
N CYS A 108 25.82 41.30 24.64
CA CYS A 108 27.11 41.93 24.91
C CYS A 108 27.16 42.37 26.38
N PRO A 109 28.23 42.06 27.13
CA PRO A 109 28.64 42.90 28.24
C PRO A 109 29.95 43.61 27.90
N ALA A 110 29.90 44.93 28.02
CA ALA A 110 31.04 45.79 27.94
C ALA A 110 31.98 45.64 29.16
N MET A 111 33.26 45.91 28.88
CA MET A 111 34.31 46.41 29.78
C MET A 111 35.10 45.45 30.69
N LYS A 112 36.41 45.76 30.69
CA LYS A 112 37.50 45.45 31.65
C LYS A 112 38.18 44.09 31.52
N ALA A 113 39.41 44.10 31.00
CA ALA A 113 40.61 44.24 31.84
C ALA A 113 41.90 44.25 31.00
N ALA A 114 42.80 45.15 31.35
CA ALA A 114 44.17 45.22 30.87
C ALA A 114 45.05 44.17 31.56
N LYS A 115 45.99 43.56 30.80
CA LYS A 115 47.34 43.10 31.20
C LYS A 115 47.95 42.38 29.99
N SER A 116 48.84 43.04 29.24
CA SER A 116 50.30 43.06 29.43
C SER A 116 51.01 41.81 28.92
N SER A 117 52.10 42.07 28.18
CA SER A 117 53.21 41.20 27.78
C SER A 117 53.02 40.24 26.60
N ALA A 118 53.52 40.70 25.45
CA ALA A 118 54.16 39.88 24.41
C ALA A 118 55.58 39.47 24.87
N PRO A 119 56.47 38.90 24.03
CA PRO A 119 56.33 38.12 22.79
C PRO A 119 57.18 36.82 22.80
N LYS A 120 56.99 35.91 21.82
CA LYS A 120 58.08 35.13 21.14
C LYS A 120 57.48 34.12 20.14
N THR A 121 57.63 34.35 18.84
CA THR A 121 58.69 33.88 17.89
C THR A 121 58.48 32.50 17.27
N LYS A 122 58.37 32.53 15.93
CA LYS A 122 58.94 31.61 14.91
C LYS A 122 58.46 30.15 14.86
N SER A 123 57.83 29.77 13.74
CA SER A 123 58.45 28.90 12.70
C SER A 123 57.44 28.41 11.65
N SER A 124 57.59 28.86 10.40
CA SER A 124 57.37 28.03 9.19
C SER A 124 58.56 27.03 9.04
N PRO A 125 58.59 26.03 8.12
CA PRO A 125 57.83 25.88 6.86
C PRO A 125 57.44 24.43 6.44
N ASP A 126 56.82 24.36 5.25
CA ASP A 126 56.89 23.32 4.21
C ASP A 126 56.51 21.85 4.48
N LYS A 127 55.51 21.36 3.73
CA LYS A 127 55.69 20.38 2.64
C LYS A 127 54.35 20.02 2.00
N SER A 128 54.09 20.59 0.82
CA SER A 128 53.14 20.04 -0.16
C SER A 128 53.93 19.15 -1.13
N ASN A 129 53.74 17.83 -1.04
CA ASN A 129 54.17 16.90 -2.07
C ASN A 129 53.16 16.90 -3.22
N LYS A 130 53.65 17.13 -4.44
CA LYS A 130 52.93 16.94 -5.70
C LYS A 130 53.85 16.16 -6.62
N SER A 131 53.48 14.93 -6.97
CA SER A 131 54.04 14.21 -8.11
C SER A 131 53.01 13.20 -8.60
N SER A 132 52.61 13.41 -9.84
CA SER A 132 51.97 12.43 -10.72
C SER A 132 53.01 11.48 -11.30
#